data_AF-A0A6S7B0P7-F1
#
_entry.id   AF-A0A6S7B0P7-F1
#
_cell.length_a   1.000
_cell.length_b   1.000
_cell.length_c   1.000
_cell.angle_alpha   90.00
_cell.angle_beta   90.00
_cell.angle_gamma   90.00
#
_symmetry.space_group_name_H-M   'P 1'
#
loop_
_entity.id
_entity.type
_entity.pdbx_description
1 polymer ?
#
loop_
_entity_poly.entity_id
_entity_poly.type
_entity_poly.pdbx_seq_one_letter_code
_entity_poly.pdbx_strand_id
1 'polypeptide(L)'
;MKLPQQHARAPGPKLTRPSRWTLYVLITLLAATGFAWLLAYYGRSDEALPSPIEPWSMKIHGASAMGVIFAVGTMMQRHFLPGWRTGRNRAAGVAMCIALSLLAVTGYGLYYFDGDTLRWIAEWLHWGAGCVLPIALATHVVAARASRRGDQPFSRRRTS
;
A
#
# COMPACT_ATOMS: atom_id res chain seq x y z
N MET A 1 21.90 42.32 -14.02
CA MET A 1 20.98 41.30 -14.57
C MET A 1 21.28 39.96 -13.87
N LYS A 2 20.55 39.62 -12.79
CA LYS A 2 20.71 38.34 -12.08
C LYS A 2 19.88 37.29 -12.80
N LEU A 3 20.50 36.26 -13.37
CA LEU A 3 19.77 35.11 -13.92
C LEU A 3 18.95 34.47 -12.81
N PRO A 4 17.66 34.15 -13.02
CA PRO A 4 16.88 33.38 -12.06
C PRO A 4 17.57 32.03 -11.88
N GLN A 5 18.12 31.82 -10.68
CA GLN A 5 18.63 30.53 -10.24
C GLN A 5 17.44 29.57 -10.27
N GLN A 6 17.30 28.81 -11.36
CA GLN A 6 16.43 27.65 -11.39
C GLN A 6 17.01 26.67 -10.38
N HIS A 7 16.55 26.74 -9.13
CA HIS A 7 16.85 25.74 -8.13
C HIS A 7 16.35 24.40 -8.68
N ALA A 8 17.25 23.63 -9.29
CA ALA A 8 17.01 22.27 -9.67
C ALA A 8 16.46 21.56 -8.42
N ARG A 9 15.17 21.24 -8.42
CA ARG A 9 14.50 20.60 -7.29
C ARG A 9 15.28 19.32 -6.97
N ALA A 10 15.77 19.21 -5.74
CA ALA A 10 16.51 18.05 -5.30
C ALA A 10 15.73 16.76 -5.65
N PRO A 11 16.40 15.70 -6.14
CA PRO A 11 15.73 14.45 -6.48
C PRO A 11 14.93 13.94 -5.28
N GLY A 12 13.60 13.86 -5.43
CA GLY A 12 12.73 13.39 -4.35
C GLY A 12 13.10 11.97 -3.87
N PRO A 13 12.82 11.65 -2.59
CA PRO A 13 13.24 10.40 -1.96
C PRO A 13 12.80 9.17 -2.77
N LYS A 14 13.70 8.18 -2.84
CA LYS A 14 13.46 6.91 -3.54
C LYS A 14 13.60 5.78 -2.53
N LEU A 15 12.67 4.83 -2.58
CA LEU A 15 12.90 3.52 -1.99
C LEU A 15 14.08 2.86 -2.69
N THR A 16 14.91 2.18 -1.91
CA THR A 16 15.93 1.28 -2.46
C THR A 16 15.23 0.15 -3.23
N ARG A 17 15.93 -0.44 -4.22
CA ARG A 17 15.37 -1.53 -5.03
C ARG A 17 14.88 -2.70 -4.16
N PRO A 18 15.62 -3.18 -3.14
CA PRO A 18 15.16 -4.28 -2.29
C PRO A 18 13.88 -3.93 -1.53
N SER A 19 13.84 -2.81 -0.81
CA SER A 19 12.67 -2.41 -0.01
C SER A 19 11.41 -2.25 -0.87
N ARG A 20 11.54 -1.76 -2.11
CA ARG A 20 10.42 -1.67 -3.04
C ARG A 20 9.88 -3.04 -3.44
N TRP A 21 10.76 -3.99 -3.76
CA TRP A 21 10.35 -5.35 -4.10
C TRP A 21 9.74 -6.09 -2.92
N THR A 22 10.32 -5.92 -1.72
CA THR A 22 9.74 -6.44 -0.48
C THR A 22 8.31 -5.97 -0.29
N LEU A 23 8.03 -4.66 -0.45
CA LEU A 23 6.67 -4.13 -0.35
C LEU A 23 5.74 -4.70 -1.42
N TYR A 24 6.18 -4.82 -2.67
CA TYR A 24 5.35 -5.38 -3.73
C TYR A 24 4.99 -6.85 -3.48
N VAL A 25 5.95 -7.66 -3.05
CA VAL A 25 5.71 -9.06 -2.70
C VAL A 25 4.74 -9.14 -1.53
N LEU A 26 4.99 -8.40 -0.45
CA LEU A 26 4.14 -8.44 0.74
C LEU A 26 2.71 -7.97 0.46
N ILE A 27 2.52 -6.86 -0.27
CA ILE A 27 1.19 -6.35 -0.60
C ILE A 27 0.48 -7.30 -1.57
N THR A 28 1.20 -7.90 -2.52
CA THR A 28 0.61 -8.90 -3.42
C THR A 28 0.17 -10.14 -2.66
N LEU A 29 1.00 -10.66 -1.75
CA LEU A 29 0.65 -11.80 -0.90
C LEU A 29 -0.55 -11.47 -0.01
N LEU A 30 -0.55 -10.30 0.63
CA LEU A 30 -1.65 -9.84 1.47
C LEU A 30 -2.97 -9.78 0.70
N ALA A 31 -2.98 -9.15 -0.47
CA ALA A 31 -4.16 -9.05 -1.31
C ALA A 31 -4.59 -10.42 -1.85
N ALA A 32 -3.68 -11.20 -2.43
CA ALA A 32 -3.98 -12.50 -3.02
C ALA A 32 -4.54 -13.48 -1.99
N THR A 33 -3.98 -13.51 -0.78
CA THR A 33 -4.46 -14.38 0.31
C THR A 33 -5.80 -13.91 0.87
N GLY A 34 -6.04 -12.60 0.97
CA GLY A 34 -7.35 -12.05 1.34
C GLY A 34 -8.43 -12.40 0.31
N PHE A 35 -8.13 -12.24 -0.98
CA PHE A 35 -9.03 -12.64 -2.06
C PHE A 35 -9.27 -14.16 -2.11
N ALA A 36 -8.23 -14.97 -1.93
CA ALA A 36 -8.38 -16.42 -1.87
C ALA A 36 -9.30 -16.84 -0.72
N TRP A 37 -9.17 -16.18 0.44
CA TRP A 37 -10.08 -16.41 1.56
C TRP A 37 -11.52 -15.99 1.23
N LEU A 38 -11.74 -14.80 0.65
CA LEU A 38 -13.08 -14.35 0.26
C LEU A 38 -13.75 -15.32 -0.72
N LEU A 39 -13.02 -15.77 -1.74
CA LEU A 39 -13.53 -16.72 -2.73
C LEU A 39 -13.88 -18.07 -2.08
N ALA A 40 -13.07 -18.56 -1.15
CA ALA A 40 -13.37 -19.78 -0.42
C ALA A 40 -14.59 -19.61 0.50
N TYR A 41 -14.62 -18.51 1.26
CA TYR A 41 -15.67 -18.21 2.23
C TYR A 41 -17.04 -18.02 1.60
N TYR A 42 -17.13 -17.25 0.50
CA TYR A 42 -18.38 -17.02 -0.22
C TYR A 42 -18.72 -18.13 -1.24
N GLY A 43 -17.73 -18.94 -1.62
CA GLY A 43 -17.91 -20.05 -2.57
C GLY A 43 -18.29 -21.38 -1.92
N ARG A 44 -18.32 -21.46 -0.58
CA ARG A 44 -18.69 -22.69 0.12
C ARG A 44 -20.19 -22.98 0.01
N SER A 45 -20.57 -24.25 -0.14
CA SER A 45 -21.92 -24.72 0.18
C SER A 45 -21.99 -25.13 1.64
N ASP A 46 -23.18 -25.10 2.25
CA ASP A 46 -23.35 -25.46 3.67
C ASP A 46 -23.05 -26.94 3.95
N GLU A 47 -22.99 -27.78 2.92
CA GLU A 47 -22.69 -29.21 3.00
C GLU A 47 -21.24 -29.56 2.61
N ALA A 48 -20.41 -28.57 2.25
CA ALA A 48 -19.02 -28.80 1.87
C ALA A 48 -18.13 -29.08 3.08
N LEU A 49 -17.18 -30.01 2.91
CA LEU A 49 -16.10 -30.21 3.87
C LEU A 49 -15.26 -28.92 4.01
N PRO A 50 -14.69 -28.63 5.20
CA PRO A 50 -13.88 -27.43 5.42
C PRO A 50 -12.75 -27.30 4.40
N SER A 51 -12.71 -26.18 3.68
CA SER A 51 -11.68 -25.94 2.67
C SER A 51 -10.32 -25.69 3.33
N PRO A 52 -9.23 -26.36 2.90
CA PRO A 52 -7.89 -26.06 3.39
C PRO A 52 -7.41 -24.67 2.98
N ILE A 53 -8.06 -24.03 2.01
CA ILE A 53 -7.71 -22.68 1.53
C ILE A 53 -7.92 -21.64 2.63
N GLU A 54 -9.01 -21.74 3.40
CA GLU A 54 -9.34 -20.76 4.45
C GLU A 54 -8.23 -20.64 5.53
N PRO A 55 -7.80 -21.72 6.21
CA PRO A 55 -6.78 -21.61 7.25
C PRO A 55 -5.40 -21.25 6.69
N TRP A 56 -5.01 -21.75 5.51
CA TRP A 56 -3.71 -21.42 4.93
C TRP A 56 -3.64 -19.99 4.41
N SER A 57 -4.70 -19.51 3.75
CA SER A 57 -4.78 -18.12 3.31
C SER A 57 -4.69 -17.17 4.49
N MET A 58 -5.41 -17.41 5.59
CA MET A 58 -5.33 -16.56 6.79
C MET A 58 -3.95 -16.58 7.46
N LYS A 59 -3.27 -17.73 7.54
CA LYS A 59 -1.89 -17.80 8.07
C LYS A 59 -0.92 -16.95 7.27
N ILE A 60 -0.96 -17.09 5.94
CA ILE A 60 -0.07 -16.33 5.04
C ILE A 60 -0.47 -14.84 5.06
N HIS A 61 -1.76 -14.53 5.13
CA HIS A 61 -2.28 -13.18 5.23
C HIS A 61 -1.76 -12.48 6.49
N GLY A 62 -1.90 -13.11 7.66
CA GLY A 62 -1.40 -12.58 8.93
C GLY A 62 0.11 -12.37 8.93
N ALA A 63 0.89 -13.33 8.43
CA ALA A 63 2.34 -13.19 8.29
C ALA A 63 2.72 -12.03 7.35
N SER A 64 2.02 -11.91 6.22
CA SER A 64 2.22 -10.82 5.26
C SER A 64 1.86 -9.46 5.87
N ALA A 65 0.78 -9.39 6.66
CA ALA A 65 0.35 -8.17 7.34
C ALA A 65 1.41 -7.66 8.31
N MET A 66 1.98 -8.55 9.14
CA MET A 66 3.10 -8.22 10.02
C MET A 66 4.30 -7.67 9.23
N GLY A 67 4.64 -8.33 8.11
CA GLY A 67 5.68 -7.87 7.20
C GLY A 67 5.39 -6.48 6.62
N VAL A 68 4.16 -6.22 6.18
CA VAL A 68 3.74 -4.90 5.64
C VAL A 68 3.87 -3.82 6.72
N ILE A 69 3.36 -4.06 7.93
CA ILE A 69 3.45 -3.09 9.05
C ILE A 69 4.91 -2.73 9.31
N PHE A 70 5.79 -3.73 9.41
CA PHE A 70 7.22 -3.50 9.63
C PHE A 70 7.88 -2.74 8.46
N ALA A 71 7.63 -3.16 7.23
CA ALA A 71 8.19 -2.53 6.04
C ALA A 71 7.70 -1.09 5.85
N VAL A 72 6.42 -0.80 6.13
CA VAL A 72 5.84 0.54 6.07
C VAL A 72 6.41 1.42 7.17
N GLY A 73 6.53 0.92 8.40
CA GLY A 73 7.11 1.65 9.53
C GLY A 73 8.56 2.09 9.24
N THR A 74 9.38 1.18 8.71
CA THR A 74 10.76 1.50 8.31
C THR A 74 10.83 2.46 7.12
N MET A 75 9.89 2.37 6.18
CA MET A 75 9.79 3.27 5.02
C MET A 75 9.38 4.69 5.40
N MET A 76 8.55 4.88 6.43
CA MET A 76 8.00 6.18 6.82
C MET A 76 9.09 7.25 7.00
N GLN A 77 10.19 6.87 7.67
CA GLN A 77 11.34 7.75 7.92
C GLN A 77 12.09 8.15 6.65
N ARG A 78 12.24 7.21 5.70
CA ARG A 78 13.11 7.37 4.51
C ARG A 78 12.37 7.90 3.28
N HIS A 79 11.05 7.71 3.22
CA HIS A 79 10.25 8.04 2.04
C HIS A 79 9.16 9.07 2.31
N PHE A 80 8.38 8.89 3.37
CA PHE A 80 7.23 9.74 3.66
C PHE A 80 7.67 11.11 4.21
N LEU A 81 8.52 11.17 5.23
CA LEU A 81 8.99 12.44 5.82
C LEU A 81 9.66 13.38 4.79
N PRO A 82 10.59 12.92 3.92
CA PRO A 82 11.20 13.81 2.93
C PRO A 82 10.24 14.16 1.78
N GLY A 83 9.32 13.26 1.42
CA GLY A 83 8.26 13.54 0.44
C GLY A 83 7.28 14.60 0.96
N TRP A 84 6.95 14.52 2.25
CA TRP A 84 6.16 15.51 2.96
C TRP A 84 6.84 16.88 2.95
N ARG A 85 8.13 16.97 3.30
CA ARG A 85 8.88 18.24 3.30
C ARG A 85 8.95 18.89 1.90
N THR A 86 9.01 18.10 0.84
CA THR A 86 9.11 18.58 -0.55
C THR A 86 7.77 18.90 -1.21
N GLY A 87 6.64 18.67 -0.54
CA GLY A 87 5.31 19.02 -1.08
C GLY A 87 4.79 18.10 -2.17
N ARG A 88 5.58 17.13 -2.63
CA ARG A 88 5.26 16.33 -3.82
C ARG A 88 4.41 15.12 -3.44
N ASN A 89 3.25 14.99 -4.08
CA ASN A 89 2.32 13.86 -3.92
C ASN A 89 1.86 13.61 -2.45
N ARG A 90 1.77 14.68 -1.64
CA ARG A 90 1.33 14.59 -0.22
C ARG A 90 -0.03 13.91 -0.05
N ALA A 91 -1.02 14.33 -0.84
CA ALA A 91 -2.37 13.79 -0.78
C ALA A 91 -2.38 12.27 -1.03
N ALA A 92 -1.67 11.81 -2.07
CA ALA A 92 -1.56 10.38 -2.38
C ALA A 92 -0.79 9.59 -1.30
N GLY A 93 0.22 10.19 -0.66
CA GLY A 93 0.94 9.58 0.46
C GLY A 93 0.08 9.45 1.71
N VAL A 94 -0.67 10.50 2.06
CA VAL A 94 -1.60 10.51 3.20
C VAL A 94 -2.74 9.52 2.98
N ALA A 95 -3.35 9.51 1.79
CA ALA A 95 -4.40 8.55 1.44
C ALA A 95 -3.91 7.11 1.60
N MET A 96 -2.68 6.82 1.17
CA MET A 96 -2.07 5.49 1.37
C MET A 96 -1.86 5.15 2.86
N CYS A 97 -1.39 6.11 3.66
CA CYS A 97 -1.21 5.90 5.10
C CYS A 97 -2.56 5.64 5.79
N ILE A 98 -3.59 6.43 5.48
CA ILE A 98 -4.94 6.25 6.01
C ILE A 98 -5.48 4.87 5.63
N ALA A 99 -5.34 4.46 4.37
CA ALA A 99 -5.79 3.15 3.90
C ALA A 99 -5.10 2.00 4.63
N LEU A 100 -3.77 2.07 4.80
CA LEU A 100 -3.00 1.05 5.53
C LEU A 100 -3.34 1.02 7.02
N SER A 101 -3.55 2.19 7.65
CA SER A 101 -3.98 2.28 9.05
C SER A 101 -5.40 1.73 9.24
N LEU A 102 -6.32 2.06 8.33
CA LEU A 102 -7.68 1.52 8.34
C LEU A 102 -7.65 -0.01 8.27
N LEU A 103 -6.87 -0.57 7.33
CA LEU A 103 -6.70 -2.02 7.20
C LEU A 103 -6.11 -2.67 8.45
N ALA A 104 -5.09 -2.06 9.06
CA ALA A 104 -4.47 -2.57 10.28
C ALA A 104 -5.45 -2.56 11.47
N VAL A 105 -6.17 -1.45 11.67
CA VAL A 105 -7.13 -1.30 12.76
C VAL A 105 -8.33 -2.23 12.59
N THR A 106 -8.88 -2.32 11.38
CA THR A 106 -10.01 -3.21 11.10
C THR A 106 -9.62 -4.68 11.17
N GLY A 107 -8.40 -5.05 10.73
CA GLY A 107 -7.88 -6.41 10.87
C GLY A 107 -7.66 -6.81 12.32
N TYR A 108 -7.18 -5.87 13.15
CA TYR A 108 -7.12 -6.06 14.61
C TYR A 108 -8.52 -6.19 15.21
N GLY A 109 -9.47 -5.35 14.78
CA GLY A 109 -10.86 -5.40 15.20
C GLY A 109 -11.54 -6.72 14.87
N LEU A 110 -11.27 -7.32 13.71
CA LEU A 110 -11.77 -8.64 13.35
C LEU A 110 -11.28 -9.75 14.29
N TYR A 111 -10.14 -9.55 14.96
CA TYR A 111 -9.61 -10.52 15.93
C TYR A 111 -10.12 -10.28 17.36
N TYR A 112 -10.35 -9.02 17.75
CA TYR A 112 -10.58 -8.64 19.15
C TYR A 112 -11.95 -8.05 19.46
N PHE A 113 -12.73 -7.60 18.47
CA PHE A 113 -14.03 -7.02 18.74
C PHE A 113 -15.07 -8.11 18.98
N ASP A 114 -15.51 -8.20 20.23
CA ASP A 114 -16.69 -8.96 20.64
C ASP A 114 -17.95 -8.12 20.41
N GLY A 115 -18.91 -8.66 19.66
CA GLY A 115 -20.19 -8.02 19.35
C GLY A 115 -20.47 -7.89 17.85
N ASP A 116 -21.72 -8.16 17.47
CA ASP A 116 -22.12 -8.30 16.06
C ASP A 116 -21.91 -7.02 15.25
N THR A 117 -22.22 -5.85 15.81
CA THR A 117 -22.16 -4.58 15.06
C THR A 117 -20.73 -4.15 14.75
N LEU A 118 -19.85 -4.12 15.75
CA LEU A 118 -18.49 -3.59 15.55
C LEU A 118 -17.65 -4.55 14.70
N ARG A 119 -17.83 -5.86 14.88
CA ARG A 119 -17.23 -6.88 14.03
C ARG A 119 -17.74 -6.80 12.60
N TRP A 120 -19.04 -6.61 12.39
CA TRP A 120 -19.63 -6.43 11.05
C TRP A 120 -19.08 -5.18 10.35
N ILE A 121 -18.98 -4.05 11.04
CA ILE A 121 -18.37 -2.83 10.46
C ILE A 121 -16.90 -3.09 10.10
N ALA A 122 -16.13 -3.71 11.00
CA ALA A 122 -14.74 -4.04 10.76
C ALA A 122 -14.57 -4.96 9.55
N GLU A 123 -15.43 -5.97 9.41
CA GLU A 123 -15.46 -6.89 8.26
C GLU A 123 -15.62 -6.13 6.95
N TRP A 124 -16.69 -5.35 6.81
CA TRP A 124 -16.98 -4.59 5.59
C TRP A 124 -15.88 -3.59 5.23
N LEU A 125 -15.37 -2.86 6.22
CA LEU A 125 -14.28 -1.93 6.01
C LEU A 125 -12.99 -2.64 5.62
N HIS A 126 -12.68 -3.78 6.24
CA HIS A 126 -11.43 -4.49 6.03
C HIS A 126 -11.35 -5.05 4.60
N TRP A 127 -12.33 -5.85 4.20
CA TRP A 127 -12.29 -6.45 2.87
C TRP A 127 -12.49 -5.39 1.78
N GLY A 128 -13.39 -4.42 2.00
CA GLY A 128 -13.63 -3.32 1.07
C GLY A 128 -12.38 -2.47 0.83
N ALA A 129 -11.71 -2.04 1.90
CA ALA A 129 -10.43 -1.33 1.79
C ALA A 129 -9.32 -2.23 1.20
N GLY A 130 -9.35 -3.52 1.49
CA GLY A 130 -8.41 -4.51 0.96
C GLY A 130 -8.47 -4.62 -0.56
N CYS A 131 -9.67 -4.56 -1.15
CA CYS A 131 -9.85 -4.53 -2.59
C CYS A 131 -9.34 -3.23 -3.24
N VAL A 132 -9.47 -2.09 -2.53
CA VAL A 132 -9.05 -0.78 -3.04
C VAL A 132 -7.53 -0.58 -2.94
N LEU A 133 -6.86 -1.20 -1.97
CA LEU A 133 -5.43 -1.00 -1.69
C LEU A 133 -4.51 -1.20 -2.92
N PRO A 134 -4.61 -2.27 -3.73
CA PRO A 134 -3.76 -2.45 -4.90
C PRO A 134 -3.94 -1.34 -5.94
N ILE A 135 -5.18 -0.88 -6.14
CA ILE A 135 -5.52 0.21 -7.05
C ILE A 135 -4.91 1.53 -6.54
N ALA A 136 -5.08 1.82 -5.25
CA ALA A 136 -4.48 2.99 -4.61
C ALA A 136 -2.94 2.97 -4.72
N LEU A 137 -2.31 1.80 -4.59
CA LEU A 137 -0.85 1.66 -4.72
C LEU A 137 -0.40 1.89 -6.16
N ALA A 138 -1.09 1.31 -7.13
CA ALA A 138 -0.79 1.49 -8.54
C ALA A 138 -0.89 2.97 -8.93
N THR A 139 -1.97 3.65 -8.54
CA THR A 139 -2.17 5.09 -8.82
C THR A 139 -1.11 5.95 -8.12
N HIS A 140 -0.77 5.66 -6.86
CA HIS A 140 0.32 6.33 -6.13
C HIS A 140 1.67 6.21 -6.88
N VAL A 141 2.01 5.00 -7.35
CA VAL A 141 3.26 4.74 -8.09
C VAL A 141 3.26 5.42 -9.46
N VAL A 142 2.16 5.37 -10.19
CA VAL A 142 2.03 6.02 -11.51
C VAL A 142 2.13 7.54 -11.36
N ALA A 143 1.41 8.14 -10.41
CA ALA A 143 1.50 9.57 -10.11
C ALA A 143 2.93 9.96 -9.72
N ALA A 144 3.61 9.17 -8.89
CA ALA A 144 5.01 9.42 -8.53
C ALA A 144 5.97 9.33 -9.72
N ARG A 145 5.70 8.47 -10.69
CA ARG A 145 6.50 8.36 -11.93
C ARG A 145 6.21 9.52 -12.89
N ALA A 146 4.96 9.94 -13.03
CA ALA A 146 4.55 11.07 -13.87
C ALA A 146 5.19 12.38 -13.39
N SER A 147 5.09 12.69 -12.09
CA SER A 147 5.69 13.90 -11.51
C SER A 147 7.22 13.95 -11.65
N ARG A 148 7.89 12.79 -11.80
CA ARG A 148 9.34 12.72 -12.03
C ARG A 148 9.73 12.96 -13.49
N ARG A 149 8.88 12.60 -14.44
CA ARG A 149 9.13 12.86 -15.87
C ARG A 149 9.03 14.36 -16.17
N GLY A 150 8.06 15.05 -15.56
CA GLY A 150 7.91 16.50 -15.70
C GLY A 150 9.06 17.32 -15.08
N ASP A 151 9.72 16.80 -14.05
CA ASP A 151 10.85 17.46 -13.38
C ASP A 151 12.21 17.16 -14.05
N GLN A 152 12.28 16.34 -15.11
CA GLN A 152 13.52 16.17 -15.88
C GLN A 152 13.72 17.41 -16.77
N PRO A 153 14.76 18.24 -16.54
CA PRO A 153 15.04 19.34 -17.44
C PRO A 153 15.33 18.75 -18.81
N PHE A 154 14.75 19.33 -19.86
CA PHE A 154 15.02 19.00 -21.26
C PHE A 154 16.52 19.21 -21.51
N SER A 155 17.35 18.20 -21.22
CA SER A 155 18.79 18.24 -21.45
C SER A 155 18.98 18.15 -22.96
N ARG A 156 19.03 19.33 -23.58
CA ARG A 156 19.63 19.66 -24.87
C ARG A 156 20.23 18.44 -25.57
N ARG A 157 19.59 17.96 -26.63
CA ARG A 157 20.29 17.38 -27.77
C ARG A 157 21.35 18.40 -28.18
N ARG A 158 22.59 18.22 -27.75
CA ARG A 158 23.73 18.84 -28.40
C ARG A 158 24.38 17.70 -29.18
N THR A 159 23.90 17.53 -30.39
CA THR A 159 24.62 16.87 -31.46
C THR A 159 25.86 17.71 -31.75
N SER A 160 27.03 17.08 -31.67
CA SER A 160 28.23 17.47 -32.41
C SER A 160 28.86 16.19 -32.90
#